data_AF-A0A2T6DBK7-F1
#
_entry.id   AF-A0A2T6DBK7-F1
#
_cell.length_a   1.000
_cell.length_b   1.000
_cell.length_c   1.000
_cell.angle_alpha   90.00
_cell.angle_beta   90.00
_cell.angle_gamma   90.00
#
_symmetry.space_group_name_H-M   'P 1'
#
loop_
_entity.id
_entity.type
_entity.pdbx_description
1 polymer ?
#
loop_
_entity_poly.entity_id
_entity_poly.type
_entity_poly.pdbx_seq_one_letter_code
_entity_poly.pdbx_strand_id
1 'polypeptide(L)'
;MEIKPPGSRITLDDLKRVLTPPPSLASKPSPSDWRRLGFDLPHDYKLFIETYGAGSVSSVLNVFSPFALCEGCNMLAELKKVTQLGEEMGADFSDLAVDTCYFPHKGGLLPFALTENHQYIFWITTGPADRWRLCCGEDTDFLDLMEHIPMKTVEFFYHLVANRDMLPFGYELDVPCPYDPVL
;
A
#
# COMPACT_ATOMS: atom_id res chain seq x y z
N MET A 1 -21.76 10.51 -8.93
CA MET A 1 -20.65 11.41 -8.55
C MET A 1 -19.71 11.46 -9.74
N GLU A 2 -19.19 12.63 -10.11
CA GLU A 2 -18.16 12.71 -11.15
C GLU A 2 -16.84 12.17 -10.58
N ILE A 3 -16.29 11.13 -11.22
CA ILE A 3 -15.02 10.52 -10.82
C ILE A 3 -13.90 11.45 -11.30
N LYS A 4 -13.03 11.87 -10.38
CA LYS A 4 -11.85 12.67 -10.74
C LYS A 4 -10.84 11.81 -11.51
N PRO A 5 -10.17 12.32 -12.56
CA PRO A 5 -9.17 11.56 -13.31
C PRO A 5 -7.83 11.44 -12.55
N PRO A 6 -6.99 10.44 -12.88
CA PRO A 6 -5.64 10.30 -12.33
C PRO A 6 -4.78 11.56 -12.51
N GLY A 7 -3.90 11.83 -11.54
CA GLY A 7 -3.09 13.04 -11.46
C GLY A 7 -3.85 14.26 -10.93
N SER A 8 -5.16 14.12 -10.66
CA SER A 8 -5.92 15.15 -9.96
C SER A 8 -5.53 15.23 -8.49
N ARG A 9 -5.72 16.39 -7.87
CA ARG A 9 -5.61 16.49 -6.42
C ARG A 9 -6.78 15.73 -5.75
N ILE A 10 -6.50 14.50 -5.32
CA ILE A 10 -7.38 13.68 -4.49
C ILE A 10 -7.03 13.89 -3.01
N THR A 11 -8.04 14.05 -2.17
CA THR A 11 -7.88 14.14 -0.71
C THR A 11 -8.58 12.98 0.00
N LEU A 12 -8.33 12.85 1.31
CA LEU A 12 -9.06 11.91 2.14
C LEU A 12 -10.58 12.17 2.13
N ASP A 13 -11.01 13.43 2.01
CA ASP A 13 -12.43 13.75 1.96
C ASP A 13 -13.07 13.34 0.63
N ASP A 14 -12.30 13.30 -0.46
CA ASP A 14 -12.76 12.70 -1.71
C ASP A 14 -12.93 11.18 -1.56
N LEU A 15 -11.99 10.50 -0.90
CA LEU A 15 -12.08 9.07 -0.60
C LEU A 15 -13.31 8.75 0.27
N LYS A 16 -13.60 9.55 1.29
CA LYS A 16 -14.79 9.38 2.15
C LYS A 16 -16.12 9.46 1.41
N ARG A 17 -16.15 10.05 0.21
CA ARG A 17 -17.37 10.10 -0.62
C ARG A 17 -17.64 8.79 -1.36
N VAL A 18 -16.64 7.94 -1.54
CA VAL A 18 -16.74 6.66 -2.26
C VAL A 18 -16.50 5.45 -1.35
N LEU A 19 -15.79 5.64 -0.23
CA LEU A 19 -15.50 4.63 0.76
C LEU A 19 -15.91 5.13 2.14
N THR A 20 -17.01 4.56 2.66
CA THR A 20 -17.50 4.87 4.00
C THR A 20 -16.50 4.39 5.06
N PRO A 21 -16.04 5.26 5.99
CA PRO A 21 -15.20 4.82 7.10
C PRO A 21 -15.92 3.76 7.96
N PRO A 22 -15.18 2.80 8.53
CA PRO A 22 -15.77 1.83 9.46
C PRO A 22 -16.30 2.54 10.72
N PRO A 23 -17.33 1.98 11.37
CA PRO A 23 -17.91 2.56 12.59
C PRO A 23 -16.92 2.57 13.77
N SER A 24 -15.95 1.65 13.78
CA SER A 24 -14.87 1.56 14.75
C SER A 24 -13.61 0.97 14.12
N LEU A 25 -12.46 1.29 14.72
CA LEU A 25 -11.16 0.73 14.32
C LEU A 25 -10.71 -0.31 15.36
N ALA A 26 -10.16 -1.43 14.90
CA ALA A 26 -9.53 -2.42 15.77
C ALA A 26 -8.32 -1.84 16.51
N SER A 27 -7.56 -0.97 15.84
CA SER A 27 -6.45 -0.22 16.40
C SER A 27 -6.41 1.17 15.78
N LYS A 28 -6.35 2.20 16.62
CA LYS A 28 -6.15 3.59 16.18
C LYS A 28 -4.81 4.09 16.75
N PRO A 29 -3.81 4.36 15.90
CA PRO A 29 -2.53 4.82 16.39
C PRO A 29 -2.61 6.22 17.00
N SER A 30 -1.84 6.41 18.06
CA SER A 30 -1.62 7.72 18.67
C SER A 30 -0.43 8.45 18.02
N PRO A 31 -0.32 9.77 18.18
CA PRO A 31 0.89 10.50 17.77
C PRO A 31 2.20 9.95 18.38
N SER A 32 2.14 9.34 19.57
CA SER A 32 3.30 8.66 20.17
C SER A 32 3.67 7.37 19.45
N ASP A 33 2.70 6.62 18.94
CA ASP A 33 2.98 5.37 18.22
C ASP A 33 3.73 5.67 16.92
N TRP A 34 3.28 6.69 16.18
CA TRP A 34 3.99 7.18 14.99
C TRP A 34 5.43 7.64 15.30
N ARG A 35 5.66 8.34 16.41
CA ARG A 35 7.02 8.75 16.81
C ARG A 35 7.90 7.57 17.18
N ARG A 36 7.32 6.50 17.74
CA ARG A 36 8.04 5.29 18.17
C ARG A 36 8.38 4.35 17.03
N LEU A 37 7.75 4.50 15.86
CA LEU A 37 7.98 3.66 14.68
C LEU A 37 9.44 3.69 14.20
N GLY A 38 10.18 4.78 14.46
CA GLY A 38 11.61 4.90 14.15
C GLY A 38 11.91 5.27 12.70
N PHE A 39 10.89 5.37 11.84
CA PHE A 39 10.96 5.92 10.49
C PHE A 39 9.66 6.64 10.14
N ASP A 40 9.69 7.44 9.07
CA ASP A 40 8.54 8.22 8.63
C ASP A 40 7.73 7.48 7.55
N LEU A 41 6.46 7.85 7.41
CA LEU A 41 5.54 7.31 6.40
C LEU A 41 4.78 8.46 5.73
N PRO A 42 4.29 8.27 4.49
CA PRO A 42 3.53 9.30 3.79
C PRO A 42 2.37 9.83 4.65
N HIS A 43 2.21 11.15 4.68
CA HIS A 43 1.21 11.81 5.52
C HIS A 43 -0.22 11.39 5.16
N ASP A 44 -0.51 11.24 3.87
CA ASP A 44 -1.83 10.82 3.38
C ASP A 44 -2.16 9.37 3.79
N TYR A 45 -1.17 8.48 3.81
CA TYR A 45 -1.31 7.14 4.36
C TYR A 45 -1.60 7.16 5.87
N LYS A 46 -0.90 7.98 6.65
CA LYS A 46 -1.17 8.09 8.11
C LYS A 46 -2.61 8.54 8.37
N LEU A 47 -3.08 9.55 7.64
CA LEU A 47 -4.47 10.02 7.70
C LEU A 47 -5.45 8.91 7.31
N PHE A 48 -5.11 8.09 6.32
CA PHE A 48 -5.90 6.92 5.96
C PHE A 48 -5.98 5.92 7.12
N ILE A 49 -4.84 5.49 7.71
CA ILE A 49 -4.84 4.53 8.83
C ILE A 49 -5.59 5.08 10.05
N GLU A 50 -5.49 6.38 10.34
CA GLU A 50 -6.23 7.00 11.45
C GLU A 50 -7.75 7.06 11.23
N THR A 51 -8.19 6.90 9.98
CA THR A 51 -9.60 6.99 9.56
C THR A 51 -10.23 5.63 9.27
N TYR A 52 -9.49 4.76 8.59
CA TYR A 52 -9.96 3.46 8.08
C TYR A 52 -9.30 2.27 8.80
N GLY A 53 -8.12 2.46 9.38
CA GLY A 53 -7.33 1.36 9.97
C GLY A 53 -6.62 0.51 8.91
N ALA A 54 -6.15 -0.65 9.33
CA ALA A 54 -5.69 -1.72 8.44
C ALA A 54 -6.87 -2.60 8.00
N GLY A 55 -6.68 -3.38 6.94
CA GLY A 55 -7.65 -4.36 6.47
C GLY A 55 -8.04 -4.15 5.01
N SER A 56 -9.15 -4.76 4.62
CA SER A 56 -9.49 -4.90 3.21
C SER A 56 -10.26 -3.70 2.63
N VAL A 57 -9.64 -2.98 1.71
CA VAL A 57 -10.30 -1.96 0.89
C VAL A 57 -10.99 -2.64 -0.30
N SER A 58 -12.32 -2.56 -0.31
CA SER A 58 -13.17 -3.06 -1.40
C SER A 58 -12.98 -4.56 -1.70
N SER A 59 -12.59 -5.37 -0.72
CA SER A 59 -12.29 -6.81 -0.84
C SER A 59 -11.12 -7.20 -1.75
N VAL A 60 -10.50 -6.23 -2.41
CA VAL A 60 -9.49 -6.46 -3.45
C VAL A 60 -8.07 -6.10 -3.01
N LEU A 61 -7.94 -5.26 -1.98
CA LEU A 61 -6.65 -4.79 -1.48
C LEU A 61 -6.62 -4.82 0.04
N ASN A 62 -5.80 -5.69 0.59
CA ASN A 62 -5.52 -5.74 2.01
C ASN A 62 -4.44 -4.71 2.37
N VAL A 63 -4.82 -3.63 3.06
CA VAL A 63 -3.92 -2.54 3.47
C VAL A 63 -3.30 -2.85 4.83
N PHE A 64 -1.98 -2.75 4.91
CA PHE A 64 -1.23 -3.03 6.11
C PHE A 64 -1.13 -1.80 7.00
N SER A 65 -0.98 -2.01 8.31
CA SER A 65 -0.59 -1.00 9.29
C SER A 65 0.59 -1.51 10.11
N PRO A 66 1.57 -0.65 10.47
CA PRO A 66 2.61 -1.05 11.43
C PRO A 66 2.04 -1.35 12.83
N PHE A 67 0.78 -0.98 13.10
CA PHE A 67 0.11 -1.16 14.38
C PHE A 67 -1.02 -2.19 14.35
N ALA A 68 -1.15 -2.93 13.25
CA ALA A 68 -2.09 -4.04 13.18
C ALA A 68 -1.64 -5.16 14.11
N LEU A 69 -2.59 -5.75 14.84
CA LEU A 69 -2.33 -6.86 15.75
C LEU A 69 -2.27 -8.20 15.02
N CYS A 70 -3.04 -8.35 13.94
CA CYS A 70 -3.00 -9.54 13.10
C CYS A 70 -1.79 -9.49 12.16
N GLU A 71 -1.03 -10.59 12.09
CA GLU A 71 0.20 -10.64 11.30
C GLU A 71 -0.05 -10.36 9.81
N GLY A 72 -1.15 -10.87 9.26
CA GLY A 72 -1.53 -10.67 7.85
C GLY A 72 -1.93 -9.24 7.48
N CYS A 73 -2.06 -8.34 8.45
CA CYS A 73 -2.23 -6.90 8.19
C CYS A 73 -1.09 -6.07 8.80
N ASN A 74 -0.06 -6.70 9.37
CA ASN A 74 1.05 -6.00 10.01
C ASN A 74 2.17 -5.72 9.01
N MET A 75 2.41 -4.45 8.73
CA MET A 75 3.40 -3.99 7.74
C MET A 75 4.80 -4.56 7.98
N LEU A 76 5.25 -4.64 9.23
CA LEU A 76 6.61 -5.11 9.55
C LEU A 76 6.71 -6.64 9.43
N ALA A 77 5.62 -7.35 9.74
CA ALA A 77 5.55 -8.79 9.52
C ALA A 77 5.58 -9.12 8.02
N GLU A 78 4.82 -8.39 7.21
CA GLU A 78 4.77 -8.57 5.75
C GLU A 78 6.10 -8.17 5.08
N LEU A 79 6.74 -7.09 5.52
CA LEU A 79 8.11 -6.74 5.10
C LEU A 79 9.09 -7.89 5.36
N LYS A 80 9.03 -8.51 6.55
CA LYS A 80 9.89 -9.66 6.87
C LYS A 80 9.61 -10.84 5.94
N LYS A 81 8.34 -11.17 5.68
CA LYS A 81 7.94 -12.28 4.79
C LYS A 81 8.47 -12.07 3.37
N VAL A 82 8.22 -10.91 2.78
CA VAL A 82 8.64 -10.64 1.39
C VAL A 82 10.16 -10.56 1.25
N THR A 83 10.86 -10.05 2.26
CA THR A 83 12.34 -10.04 2.29
C THR A 83 12.88 -11.47 2.30
N GLN A 84 12.37 -12.33 3.18
CA GLN A 84 12.80 -13.72 3.28
C GLN A 84 12.52 -14.49 1.99
N LEU A 85 11.35 -14.30 1.38
CA LEU A 85 11.01 -14.94 0.10
C LEU A 85 12.02 -14.52 -0.99
N GLY A 86 12.34 -13.22 -1.08
CA GLY A 86 13.35 -12.71 -2.01
C GLY A 86 14.73 -13.34 -1.82
N GLU A 87 15.16 -13.52 -0.57
CA GLU A 87 16.43 -14.20 -0.23
C GLU A 87 16.43 -15.68 -0.64
N GLU A 88 15.32 -16.40 -0.40
CA GLU A 88 15.19 -17.83 -0.69
C GLU A 88 15.20 -18.14 -2.20
N MET A 89 14.66 -17.25 -3.03
CA MET A 89 14.68 -17.43 -4.49
C MET A 89 16.00 -16.98 -5.13
N GLY A 90 16.94 -16.48 -4.33
CA GLY A 90 18.25 -16.04 -4.80
C GLY A 90 18.18 -14.79 -5.68
N ALA A 91 17.25 -13.87 -5.39
CA ALA A 91 17.13 -12.60 -6.10
C ALA A 91 18.50 -11.88 -6.10
N ASP A 92 19.12 -11.80 -7.27
CA ASP A 92 20.39 -11.10 -7.46
C ASP A 92 20.11 -9.63 -7.73
N PHE A 93 20.26 -8.81 -6.69
CA PHE A 93 20.03 -7.36 -6.77
C PHE A 93 21.17 -6.60 -7.45
N SER A 94 22.23 -7.27 -7.91
CA SER A 94 23.44 -6.59 -8.40
C SER A 94 23.34 -5.99 -9.81
N ASP A 95 22.42 -6.49 -10.65
CA ASP A 95 22.25 -6.04 -12.05
C ASP A 95 21.05 -5.08 -12.26
N LEU A 96 20.28 -4.81 -11.21
CA LEU A 96 19.09 -3.96 -11.29
C LEU A 96 19.49 -2.47 -11.24
N ALA A 97 19.03 -1.68 -12.21
CA ALA A 97 19.34 -0.24 -12.34
C ALA A 97 18.74 0.64 -11.22
N VAL A 98 18.14 0.01 -10.20
CA VAL A 98 17.64 0.58 -8.97
C VAL A 98 18.18 -0.32 -7.86
N ASP A 99 18.74 0.22 -6.78
CA ASP A 99 19.13 -0.55 -5.58
C ASP A 99 17.88 -1.23 -4.99
N THR A 100 17.49 -2.38 -5.52
CA THR A 100 16.22 -3.10 -5.26
C THR A 100 16.28 -3.91 -3.97
N CYS A 101 16.92 -3.36 -2.95
CA CYS A 101 16.86 -3.91 -1.62
C CYS A 101 15.49 -3.65 -0.99
N TYR A 102 15.12 -4.41 0.02
CA TYR A 102 13.96 -4.09 0.86
C TYR A 102 14.31 -2.99 1.87
N PHE A 103 13.31 -2.28 2.39
CA PHE A 103 13.48 -1.36 3.52
C PHE A 103 14.13 -2.12 4.70
N PRO A 104 15.15 -1.56 5.39
CA PRO A 104 15.49 -0.14 5.51
C PRO A 104 16.60 0.38 4.57
N HIS A 105 16.99 -0.36 3.53
CA HIS A 105 17.96 0.16 2.57
C HIS A 105 17.43 1.44 1.89
N LYS A 106 18.32 2.39 1.61
CA LYS A 106 17.93 3.67 1.00
C LYS A 106 17.37 3.42 -0.39
N GLY A 107 16.14 3.86 -0.63
CA GLY A 107 15.43 3.59 -1.90
C GLY A 107 14.83 2.20 -1.96
N GLY A 108 14.89 1.43 -0.89
CA GLY A 108 14.35 0.09 -0.83
C GLY A 108 12.83 0.04 -0.76
N LEU A 109 12.30 -1.16 -0.96
CA LEU A 109 10.87 -1.43 -1.04
C LEU A 109 10.25 -1.66 0.34
N LEU A 110 9.17 -0.94 0.64
CA LEU A 110 8.36 -1.13 1.84
C LEU A 110 6.93 -1.52 1.45
N PRO A 111 6.47 -2.76 1.72
CA PRO A 111 5.12 -3.16 1.38
C PRO A 111 4.11 -2.43 2.28
N PHE A 112 3.00 -2.00 1.70
CA PHE A 112 1.91 -1.39 2.46
C PHE A 112 0.54 -1.96 2.12
N ALA A 113 0.46 -2.79 1.08
CA ALA A 113 -0.75 -3.52 0.77
C ALA A 113 -0.44 -4.78 -0.04
N LEU A 114 -1.41 -5.70 -0.08
CA LEU A 114 -1.41 -6.92 -0.88
C LEU A 114 -2.76 -7.03 -1.59
N THR A 115 -2.74 -7.30 -2.89
CA THR A 115 -3.96 -7.58 -3.64
C THR A 115 -4.49 -8.99 -3.33
N GLU A 116 -5.75 -9.26 -3.67
CA GLU A 116 -6.32 -10.61 -3.57
C GLU A 116 -5.56 -11.66 -4.40
N ASN A 117 -4.86 -11.23 -5.45
CA ASN A 117 -4.01 -12.07 -6.29
C ASN A 117 -2.58 -12.21 -5.73
N HIS A 118 -2.36 -11.91 -4.45
CA HIS A 118 -1.08 -11.99 -3.76
C HIS A 118 0.03 -11.10 -4.36
N GLN A 119 -0.36 -10.00 -5.00
CA GLN A 119 0.59 -9.00 -5.51
C GLN A 119 0.82 -7.90 -4.49
N TYR A 120 2.07 -7.69 -4.08
CA TYR A 120 2.42 -6.62 -3.15
C TYR A 120 2.45 -5.26 -3.83
N ILE A 121 1.97 -4.25 -3.11
CA ILE A 121 2.16 -2.84 -3.46
C ILE A 121 3.16 -2.23 -2.47
N PHE A 122 4.18 -1.58 -3.03
CA PHE A 122 5.30 -1.04 -2.29
C PHE A 122 5.40 0.47 -2.42
N TRP A 123 5.96 1.10 -1.39
CA TRP A 123 6.66 2.36 -1.53
C TRP A 123 8.12 2.14 -1.89
N ILE A 124 8.63 2.96 -2.81
CA ILE A 124 10.07 3.13 -3.06
C ILE A 124 10.57 4.23 -2.13
N THR A 125 11.36 3.87 -1.14
CA THR A 125 11.71 4.73 0.01
C THR A 125 12.84 5.73 -0.27
N THR A 126 12.78 6.42 -1.41
CA THR A 126 13.77 7.42 -1.83
C THR A 126 13.38 8.83 -1.39
N GLY A 127 14.20 9.45 -0.54
CA GLY A 127 13.99 10.83 -0.09
C GLY A 127 12.89 10.96 0.98
N PRO A 128 12.27 12.15 1.14
CA PRO A 128 11.21 12.37 2.13
C PRO A 128 9.99 11.48 1.89
N ALA A 129 9.36 11.01 2.97
CA ALA A 129 8.26 10.04 2.90
C ALA A 129 7.08 10.50 2.02
N ASP A 130 6.71 11.79 2.07
CA ASP A 130 5.64 12.36 1.23
C ASP A 130 5.94 12.38 -0.29
N ARG A 131 7.15 11.99 -0.68
CA ARG A 131 7.60 11.88 -2.07
C ARG A 131 7.90 10.45 -2.49
N TRP A 132 7.71 9.47 -1.61
CA TRP A 132 7.86 8.07 -1.97
C TRP A 132 6.87 7.71 -3.07
N ARG A 133 7.37 6.96 -4.05
CA ARG A 133 6.60 6.53 -5.21
C ARG A 133 6.01 5.15 -4.96
N LEU A 134 4.85 4.90 -5.53
CA LEU A 134 4.21 3.60 -5.50
C LEU A 134 4.73 2.72 -6.65
N CYS A 135 4.79 1.42 -6.39
CA CYS A 135 5.10 0.42 -7.41
C CYS A 135 4.54 -0.95 -7.03
N CYS A 136 4.39 -1.80 -8.03
CA CYS A 136 4.05 -3.22 -7.92
C CYS A 136 4.87 -4.00 -8.95
N GLY A 137 5.05 -5.31 -8.74
CA GLY A 137 5.70 -6.21 -9.71
C GLY A 137 4.90 -7.49 -9.87
N GLU A 138 5.02 -8.15 -11.03
CA GLU A 138 4.49 -9.49 -11.26
C GLU A 138 5.52 -10.50 -10.78
N ASP A 139 5.20 -11.19 -9.69
CA ASP A 139 6.09 -12.12 -8.99
C ASP A 139 7.43 -11.52 -8.53
N THR A 140 7.97 -12.12 -7.48
CA THR A 140 9.21 -11.67 -6.83
C THR A 140 10.46 -11.84 -7.68
N ASP A 141 10.34 -12.41 -8.88
CA ASP A 141 11.48 -12.77 -9.74
C ASP A 141 11.99 -11.62 -10.61
N PHE A 142 11.24 -10.55 -10.85
CA PHE A 142 11.70 -9.51 -11.79
C PHE A 142 11.34 -8.10 -11.35
N LEU A 143 12.26 -7.50 -10.58
CA LEU A 143 12.25 -6.08 -10.26
C LEU A 143 12.48 -5.19 -11.50
N ASP A 144 12.89 -5.77 -12.63
CA ASP A 144 12.92 -5.11 -13.95
C ASP A 144 11.51 -4.83 -14.51
N LEU A 145 10.47 -5.46 -13.96
CA LEU A 145 9.07 -5.28 -14.36
C LEU A 145 8.27 -4.46 -13.33
N MET A 146 8.95 -3.71 -12.45
CA MET A 146 8.25 -2.85 -11.49
C MET A 146 7.49 -1.74 -12.22
N GLU A 147 6.17 -1.85 -12.21
CA GLU A 147 5.31 -0.82 -12.76
C GLU A 147 5.19 0.32 -11.74
N HIS A 148 5.63 1.50 -12.15
CA HIS A 148 5.45 2.71 -11.35
C HIS A 148 3.99 3.14 -11.39
N ILE A 149 3.37 3.28 -10.22
CA ILE A 149 2.01 3.79 -10.11
C ILE A 149 2.12 5.32 -9.91
N PRO A 150 1.69 6.14 -10.88
CA PRO A 150 1.94 7.60 -10.88
C PRO A 150 0.95 8.36 -9.99
N MET A 151 0.70 7.86 -8.78
CA MET A 151 -0.30 8.38 -7.85
C MET A 151 0.23 8.38 -6.42
N LYS A 152 -0.39 9.19 -5.56
CA LYS A 152 -0.19 9.10 -4.11
C LYS A 152 -1.06 7.99 -3.49
N THR A 153 -0.80 7.62 -2.23
CA THR A 153 -1.49 6.51 -1.57
C THR A 153 -3.01 6.71 -1.51
N VAL A 154 -3.48 7.89 -1.09
CA VAL A 154 -4.94 8.14 -1.01
C VAL A 154 -5.58 8.25 -2.39
N GLU A 155 -4.86 8.77 -3.38
CA GLU A 155 -5.31 8.82 -4.77
C GLU A 155 -5.47 7.42 -5.35
N PHE A 156 -4.50 6.53 -5.11
CA PHE A 156 -4.56 5.13 -5.49
C PHE A 156 -5.78 4.43 -4.87
N PHE A 157 -6.04 4.61 -3.56
CA PHE A 157 -7.23 4.06 -2.92
C PHE A 157 -8.55 4.63 -3.46
N TYR A 158 -8.57 5.93 -3.79
CA TYR A 158 -9.75 6.54 -4.41
C TYR A 158 -10.06 5.90 -5.76
N HIS A 159 -9.06 5.74 -6.62
CA HIS A 159 -9.25 5.13 -7.93
C HIS A 159 -9.57 3.64 -7.83
N LEU A 160 -8.96 2.91 -6.90
CA LEU A 160 -9.31 1.52 -6.59
C LEU A 160 -10.80 1.34 -6.28
N VAL A 161 -11.41 2.28 -5.54
CA VAL A 161 -12.83 2.19 -5.16
C VAL A 161 -13.75 2.80 -6.21
N ALA A 162 -13.37 3.94 -6.78
CA ALA A 162 -14.23 4.73 -7.65
C ALA A 162 -14.15 4.33 -9.14
N ASN A 163 -13.03 3.75 -9.58
CA ASN A 163 -12.77 3.43 -10.98
C ASN A 163 -11.76 2.29 -11.14
N ARG A 164 -12.23 1.06 -10.91
CA ARG A 164 -11.41 -0.17 -10.90
C ARG A 164 -10.66 -0.43 -12.20
N ASP A 165 -11.22 -0.01 -13.33
CA ASP A 165 -10.63 -0.20 -14.66
C ASP A 165 -9.36 0.64 -14.88
N MET A 166 -9.06 1.59 -13.99
CA MET A 166 -7.87 2.46 -14.06
C MET A 166 -6.68 1.94 -13.24
N LEU A 167 -6.80 0.77 -12.63
CA LEU A 167 -5.68 0.20 -11.90
C LEU A 167 -4.66 -0.41 -12.88
N PRO A 168 -3.36 -0.33 -12.57
CA PRO A 168 -2.30 -0.92 -13.39
C PRO A 168 -2.35 -2.46 -13.39
N PHE A 169 -3.10 -3.06 -12.45
CA PHE A 169 -3.38 -4.48 -12.41
C PHE A 169 -4.34 -4.80 -13.57
N GLY A 170 -3.82 -5.24 -14.69
CA GLY A 170 -4.61 -5.54 -15.88
C GLY A 170 -5.54 -6.74 -15.70
N TYR A 171 -6.58 -6.65 -14.87
CA TYR A 171 -7.60 -7.69 -14.73
C TYR A 171 -8.98 -7.06 -14.40
N GLU A 172 -10.03 -7.53 -15.10
CA GLU A 172 -11.43 -7.15 -14.87
C GLU A 172 -11.87 -7.56 -13.44
N LEU A 173 -11.99 -6.59 -12.52
CA LEU A 173 -12.43 -6.80 -11.14
C LEU A 173 -13.97 -6.95 -11.06
N ASP A 174 -14.48 -8.10 -11.46
CA ASP A 174 -15.92 -8.37 -11.58
C ASP A 174 -16.59 -8.81 -10.25
N VAL A 175 -16.53 -7.97 -9.19
CA VAL A 175 -17.43 -8.12 -8.03
C VAL A 175 -17.55 -6.86 -7.16
N PRO A 176 -18.73 -6.23 -6.99
CA PRO A 176 -18.91 -5.15 -6.02
C PRO A 176 -19.08 -5.75 -4.61
N CYS A 177 -18.22 -5.40 -3.65
CA CYS A 177 -18.40 -5.82 -2.26
C CYS A 177 -17.80 -4.82 -1.24
N PRO A 178 -18.39 -4.69 -0.03
CA PRO A 178 -18.08 -3.64 0.92
C PRO A 178 -16.75 -3.88 1.67
N TYR A 179 -16.24 -2.81 2.30
CA TYR A 179 -15.10 -2.84 3.21
C TYR A 179 -15.33 -3.84 4.35
N ASP A 180 -14.40 -4.79 4.54
CA ASP A 180 -14.43 -5.76 5.64
C ASP A 180 -13.17 -5.56 6.54
N PRO A 181 -13.32 -4.93 7.71
CA PRO A 181 -12.22 -4.82 8.66
C PRO A 181 -11.96 -6.18 9.29
N VAL A 182 -10.80 -6.77 8.97
CA VAL A 182 -10.34 -8.00 9.63
C VAL A 182 -10.00 -7.69 11.10
N LEU A 183 -10.71 -8.37 12.00
CA LEU A 183 -10.54 -8.34 13.46
C LEU A 183 -9.14 -8.78 13.92
#